data_AF-A0A1M7GB64-F1
#
_entry.id   AF-A0A1M7GB64-F1
#
_cell.length_a   1.000
_cell.length_b   1.000
_cell.length_c   1.000
_cell.angle_alpha   90.00
_cell.angle_beta   90.00
_cell.angle_gamma   90.00
#
_symmetry.space_group_name_H-M   'P 1'
#
loop_
_entity.id
_entity.type
_entity.pdbx_description
1 polymer ?
#
loop_
_entity_poly.entity_id
_entity_poly.type
_entity_poly.pdbx_seq_one_letter_code
_entity_poly.pdbx_strand_id
1 'polypeptide(L)'
;MRQIYAAIEHSHRGDFECAITLADAGEGMLLPTEEPYFRELAAKWRYEDIVNWLRHGEIKDIENGKKEQREAVTITELGTIAVIYRTKFDAVFGDEKTPQMISIRICAGPRLQDG
;
A
#
# COMPACT_ATOMS: atom_id res chain seq x y z
N MET A 1 6.99 -12.45 2.27
CA MET A 1 8.15 -11.96 1.49
C MET A 1 8.02 -12.00 -0.01
N ARG A 2 7.79 -13.17 -0.64
CA ARG A 2 7.56 -13.24 -2.10
C ARG A 2 6.42 -12.32 -2.58
N GLN A 3 5.41 -12.12 -1.73
CA GLN A 3 4.26 -11.25 -2.02
C GLN A 3 4.64 -9.78 -2.18
N ILE A 4 5.54 -9.25 -1.34
CA ILE A 4 5.98 -7.85 -1.45
C ILE A 4 6.78 -7.67 -2.74
N TYR A 5 7.72 -8.57 -3.04
CA TYR A 5 8.46 -8.52 -4.31
C TYR A 5 7.54 -8.56 -5.53
N ALA A 6 6.56 -9.46 -5.53
CA ALA A 6 5.58 -9.55 -6.60
C ALA A 6 4.72 -8.27 -6.68
N ALA A 7 4.34 -7.67 -5.56
CA ALA A 7 3.63 -6.39 -5.54
C ALA A 7 4.42 -5.26 -6.22
N ILE A 8 5.73 -5.19 -5.98
CA ILE A 8 6.63 -4.22 -6.63
C ILE A 8 6.69 -4.46 -8.14
N GLU A 9 6.83 -5.72 -8.56
CA GLU A 9 6.91 -6.09 -9.98
C GLU A 9 5.61 -5.76 -10.73
N HIS A 10 4.46 -6.10 -10.14
CA HIS A 10 3.15 -5.77 -10.70
C HIS A 10 2.90 -4.26 -10.75
N SER A 11 3.35 -3.51 -9.74
CA SER A 11 3.26 -2.03 -9.75
C SER A 11 4.01 -1.43 -10.95
N HIS A 12 5.24 -1.89 -11.21
CA HIS A 12 6.02 -1.43 -12.38
C HIS A 12 5.38 -1.80 -13.73
N ARG A 13 4.55 -2.85 -13.78
CA ARG A 13 3.81 -3.27 -14.99
C ARG A 13 2.51 -2.52 -15.18
N GLY A 14 2.06 -1.74 -14.20
CA GLY A 14 0.75 -1.10 -14.20
C GLY A 14 -0.39 -1.99 -13.69
N ASP A 15 -0.07 -3.18 -13.17
CA ASP A 15 -1.05 -4.14 -12.63
C ASP A 15 -1.43 -3.75 -11.18
N PHE A 16 -2.05 -2.59 -11.02
CA PHE A 16 -2.23 -1.94 -9.72
C PHE A 16 -3.12 -2.73 -8.74
N GLU A 17 -4.19 -3.35 -9.21
CA GLU A 17 -5.04 -4.21 -8.38
C GLU A 17 -4.24 -5.39 -7.80
N CYS A 18 -3.51 -6.12 -8.66
CA CYS A 18 -2.64 -7.20 -8.22
C CYS A 18 -1.57 -6.71 -7.26
N ALA A 19 -0.95 -5.57 -7.54
CA ALA A 19 0.08 -4.99 -6.69
C ALA A 19 -0.45 -4.70 -5.27
N ILE A 20 -1.64 -4.09 -5.15
CA ILE A 20 -2.27 -3.79 -3.86
C ILE A 20 -2.64 -5.08 -3.12
N THR A 21 -3.26 -6.05 -3.79
CA THR A 21 -3.63 -7.34 -3.16
C THR A 21 -2.42 -8.08 -2.62
N LEU A 22 -1.32 -8.13 -3.40
CA LEU A 22 -0.08 -8.79 -2.99
C LEU A 22 0.63 -8.04 -1.86
N ALA A 23 0.59 -6.71 -1.87
CA ALA A 23 1.14 -5.90 -0.79
C ALA A 23 0.39 -6.13 0.53
N ASP A 24 -0.94 -6.11 0.50
CA ASP A 24 -1.80 -6.37 1.66
C ASP A 24 -1.60 -7.79 2.22
N ALA A 25 -1.55 -8.81 1.35
CA ALA A 25 -1.20 -10.17 1.76
C ALA A 25 0.23 -10.28 2.33
N GLY A 26 1.16 -9.46 1.80
CA GLY A 26 2.53 -9.37 2.27
C GLY A 26 2.66 -8.72 3.65
N GLU A 27 1.89 -7.67 3.93
CA GLU A 27 1.88 -6.97 5.22
C GLU A 27 1.45 -7.90 6.36
N GLY A 28 0.40 -8.70 6.15
CA GLY A 28 -0.06 -9.67 7.15
C GLY A 28 0.97 -10.73 7.54
N MET A 29 2.07 -10.86 6.78
CA MET A 29 3.19 -11.76 7.06
C MET A 29 4.39 -11.08 7.73
N LEU A 30 4.36 -9.77 7.94
CA LEU A 30 5.45 -9.03 8.56
C LEU A 30 5.26 -8.94 10.08
N LEU A 31 6.38 -8.84 10.80
CA LEU A 31 6.35 -8.61 12.24
C LEU A 31 5.77 -7.22 12.53
N PRO A 32 5.01 -7.06 13.63
CA PRO A 32 4.61 -5.74 14.10
C PRO A 32 5.84 -4.84 14.27
N THR A 33 5.69 -3.56 13.92
CA THR A 33 6.69 -2.52 14.18
C THR A 33 6.04 -1.40 14.98
N GLU A 34 6.77 -0.92 15.99
CA GLU A 34 6.38 0.22 16.83
C GLU A 34 6.81 1.56 16.24
N GLU A 35 7.39 1.58 15.04
CA GLU A 35 7.84 2.83 14.41
C GLU A 35 6.66 3.79 14.16
N PRO A 36 6.63 4.97 14.82
CA PRO A 36 5.50 5.91 14.72
C PRO A 36 5.24 6.40 13.29
N TYR A 37 6.30 6.53 12.49
CA TYR A 37 6.24 6.97 11.10
C TYR A 37 5.25 6.15 10.25
N PHE A 38 5.25 4.83 10.37
CA PHE A 38 4.35 3.98 9.60
C PHE A 38 2.91 4.02 10.11
N ARG A 39 2.69 4.37 11.37
CA ARG A 39 1.34 4.60 11.92
C ARG A 39 0.75 5.90 11.36
N GLU A 40 1.54 6.95 11.25
CA GLU A 40 1.12 8.23 10.66
C GLU A 40 0.86 8.12 9.16
N LEU A 41 1.73 7.40 8.45
CA LEU A 41 1.59 7.16 7.01
C LEU A 41 0.31 6.38 6.67
N ALA A 42 -0.05 5.41 7.53
CA ALA A 42 -1.27 4.63 7.44
C ALA A 42 -2.54 5.50 7.57
N ALA A 43 -2.51 6.53 8.41
CA ALA A 43 -3.66 7.43 8.60
C ALA A 43 -3.79 8.47 7.47
N LYS A 44 -2.67 8.83 6.83
CA LYS A 44 -2.61 9.90 5.83
C LYS A 44 -3.18 9.48 4.46
N TRP A 45 -2.96 8.24 4.06
CA TRP A 45 -3.40 7.72 2.77
C TRP A 45 -4.60 6.80 2.99
N ARG A 46 -5.78 7.13 2.46
CA ARG A 46 -7.02 6.36 2.65
C ARG A 46 -7.06 5.06 1.83
N TYR A 47 -5.98 4.28 1.86
CA TYR A 47 -5.90 3.03 1.09
C TYR A 47 -6.76 1.91 1.67
N GLU A 48 -7.18 2.01 2.94
CA GLU A 48 -8.10 1.04 3.55
C GLU A 48 -9.39 0.93 2.73
N ASP A 49 -9.82 2.01 2.08
CA ASP A 49 -10.99 2.00 1.21
C ASP A 49 -10.75 1.20 -0.08
N ILE A 50 -9.56 1.28 -0.68
CA ILE A 50 -9.20 0.50 -1.87
C ILE A 50 -9.04 -0.99 -1.51
N VAL A 51 -8.39 -1.29 -0.38
CA VAL A 51 -8.24 -2.67 0.10
C VAL A 51 -9.59 -3.28 0.48
N ASN A 52 -10.46 -2.52 1.15
CA ASN A 52 -11.81 -2.96 1.48
C ASN A 52 -12.67 -3.15 0.23
N TRP A 53 -12.52 -2.28 -0.77
CA TRP A 53 -13.19 -2.42 -2.05
C TRP A 53 -12.73 -3.68 -2.78
N LEU A 54 -11.42 -3.95 -2.86
CA LEU A 54 -10.89 -5.17 -3.48
C LEU A 54 -11.39 -6.45 -2.79
N ARG A 55 -11.63 -6.42 -1.47
CA ARG A 55 -12.10 -7.57 -0.70
C ARG A 55 -13.61 -7.77 -0.75
N HIS A 56 -14.39 -6.69 -0.74
CA HIS A 56 -15.83 -6.75 -0.45
C HIS A 56 -16.70 -5.97 -1.45
N GLY A 57 -16.10 -5.24 -2.39
CA GLY A 57 -16.80 -4.29 -3.26
C GLY A 57 -17.24 -3.01 -2.54
N GLU A 58 -16.79 -2.78 -1.30
CA GLU A 58 -17.27 -1.70 -0.44
C GLU A 58 -16.24 -0.59 -0.22
N ILE A 59 -16.68 0.66 -0.32
CA ILE A 59 -15.92 1.84 0.18
C ILE A 59 -16.64 2.40 1.40
N LYS A 60 -15.87 2.90 2.38
CA LYS A 60 -16.41 3.65 3.50
C LYS A 60 -16.47 5.14 3.17
N ASP A 61 -17.66 5.71 3.28
CA ASP A 61 -17.87 7.16 3.20
C ASP A 61 -17.25 7.87 4.41
N ILE A 62 -16.56 8.98 4.17
CA ILE A 62 -15.82 9.71 5.22
C ILE A 62 -16.77 10.48 6.13
N GLU A 63 -17.78 11.10 5.54
CA GLU A 63 -18.62 12.09 6.21
C GLU A 63 -19.59 11.41 7.16
N ASN A 64 -20.09 10.24 6.77
CA ASN A 64 -21.13 9.54 7.52
C ASN A 64 -20.72 8.11 7.97
N GLY A 65 -19.54 7.63 7.56
CA GLY A 65 -19.01 6.32 7.96
C GLY A 65 -19.75 5.12 7.36
N LYS A 66 -20.73 5.33 6.48
CA LYS A 66 -21.49 4.25 5.85
C LYS A 66 -20.63 3.54 4.82
N LYS A 67 -20.89 2.24 4.68
CA LYS A 67 -20.30 1.44 3.61
C LYS A 67 -21.23 1.45 2.41
N GLU A 68 -20.67 1.73 1.24
CA GLU A 68 -21.39 1.72 -0.03
C GLU A 68 -20.75 0.72 -0.98
N GLN A 69 -21.59 -0.07 -1.64
CA GLN A 69 -21.17 -0.95 -2.72
C GLN A 69 -20.80 -0.09 -3.94
N ARG A 70 -19.61 -0.33 -4.49
CA ARG A 70 -19.08 0.37 -5.67
C ARG A 70 -18.65 -0.65 -6.69
N GLU A 71 -19.19 -0.57 -7.89
CA GLU A 71 -18.81 -1.46 -8.99
C GLU A 71 -17.39 -1.16 -9.52
N ALA A 72 -16.95 0.10 -9.42
CA ALA A 72 -15.64 0.53 -9.89
C ALA A 72 -15.06 1.64 -9.01
N VAL A 73 -13.74 1.64 -8.88
CA VAL A 73 -12.95 2.67 -8.20
C VAL A 73 -11.71 2.99 -9.01
N THR A 74 -11.26 4.25 -8.94
CA THR A 74 -10.01 4.64 -9.59
C THR A 74 -8.83 4.29 -8.69
N ILE A 75 -7.98 3.39 -9.15
CA ILE A 75 -6.70 3.09 -8.51
C ILE A 75 -5.61 3.86 -9.25
N THR A 76 -4.83 4.64 -8.50
CA THR A 76 -3.71 5.41 -9.03
C THR A 76 -2.39 4.70 -8.76
N GLU A 77 -1.39 4.96 -9.61
CA GLU A 77 -0.02 4.52 -9.37
C GLU A 77 0.50 5.00 -8.01
N LEU A 78 0.23 6.26 -7.66
CA LEU A 78 0.65 6.83 -6.38
C LEU A 78 -0.02 6.13 -5.18
N GLY A 79 -1.32 5.84 -5.27
CA GLY A 79 -2.02 5.06 -4.25
C GLY A 79 -1.45 3.65 -4.11
N THR A 80 -1.08 3.03 -5.22
CA THR A 80 -0.44 1.69 -5.24
C THR A 80 0.93 1.71 -4.58
N ILE A 81 1.77 2.69 -4.91
CA ILE A 81 3.09 2.88 -4.29
C ILE A 81 2.95 3.12 -2.78
N ALA A 82 1.96 3.92 -2.36
CA ALA A 82 1.68 4.18 -0.95
C ALA A 82 1.33 2.89 -0.18
N VAL A 83 0.47 2.04 -0.75
CA VAL A 83 0.11 0.73 -0.16
C VAL A 83 1.35 -0.16 0.00
N ILE A 84 2.16 -0.28 -1.04
CA ILE A 84 3.37 -1.11 -0.98
C ILE A 84 4.34 -0.58 0.07
N TYR A 85 4.53 0.73 0.14
CA TYR A 85 5.43 1.35 1.12
C TYR A 85 4.95 1.18 2.58
N ARG A 86 3.63 1.23 2.81
CA ARG A 86 2.98 1.00 4.11
C ARG A 86 3.18 -0.42 4.66
N THR A 87 3.55 -1.40 3.82
CA THR A 87 3.91 -2.73 4.33
C THR A 87 5.05 -2.69 5.34
N LYS A 88 5.77 -1.58 5.51
CA LYS A 88 6.93 -1.45 6.43
C LYS A 88 8.09 -2.36 6.03
N PHE A 89 8.12 -2.82 4.78
CA PHE A 89 9.27 -3.57 4.27
C PHE A 89 10.56 -2.77 4.51
N ASP A 90 10.54 -1.44 4.42
CA ASP A 90 11.75 -0.63 4.60
C ASP A 90 12.33 -0.72 6.03
N ALA A 91 11.47 -0.85 7.05
CA ALA A 91 11.88 -1.10 8.44
C ALA A 91 12.28 -2.56 8.68
N VAL A 92 11.54 -3.51 8.09
CA VAL A 92 11.81 -4.94 8.29
C VAL A 92 13.08 -5.40 7.57
N PHE A 93 13.41 -4.81 6.41
CA PHE A 93 14.55 -5.23 5.59
C PHE A 93 15.85 -4.48 5.86
N GLY A 94 15.86 -3.40 6.65
CA GLY A 94 17.11 -2.73 7.08
C GLY A 94 18.11 -2.50 5.94
N ASP A 95 19.23 -3.21 5.96
CA ASP A 95 20.28 -3.15 4.92
C ASP A 95 20.16 -4.21 3.81
N GLU A 96 19.28 -5.21 3.96
CA GLU A 96 19.05 -6.29 2.99
C GLU A 96 18.04 -5.91 1.87
N LYS A 97 18.01 -4.63 1.50
CA LYS A 97 17.05 -4.12 0.51
C LYS A 97 17.50 -4.44 -0.90
N THR A 98 16.57 -4.97 -1.69
CA THR A 98 16.80 -5.11 -3.13
C THR A 98 16.75 -3.76 -3.85
N PRO A 99 17.33 -3.64 -5.06
CA PRO A 99 17.23 -2.43 -5.88
C PRO A 99 15.78 -1.99 -6.14
N GLN A 100 14.85 -2.94 -6.25
CA GLN A 100 13.42 -2.68 -6.49
C GLN A 100 12.75 -2.04 -5.26
N MET A 101 13.09 -2.52 -4.05
CA MET A 101 12.67 -1.93 -2.79
C MET A 101 13.19 -0.49 -2.62
N ILE A 102 14.45 -0.25 -3.02
CA ILE A 102 15.05 1.09 -3.00
C ILE A 102 14.32 2.01 -4.00
N SER A 103 14.01 1.52 -5.21
CA SER A 103 13.29 2.28 -6.24
C SER A 103 11.93 2.75 -5.75
N ILE A 104 11.14 1.87 -5.14
CA ILE A 104 9.84 2.25 -4.57
C ILE A 104 9.99 3.26 -3.44
N ARG A 105 10.99 3.12 -2.56
CA ARG A 105 11.25 4.12 -1.53
C ARG A 105 11.55 5.49 -2.12
N ILE A 106 12.33 5.56 -3.20
CA ILE A 106 12.64 6.83 -3.90
C ILE A 106 11.38 7.43 -4.53
N CYS A 107 10.51 6.61 -5.12
CA CYS A 107 9.24 7.08 -5.68
C CYS A 107 8.25 7.52 -4.59
N ALA A 108 8.23 6.83 -3.45
CA ALA A 108 7.32 7.08 -2.35
C ALA A 108 7.74 8.31 -1.53
N GLY A 109 9.02 8.45 -1.18
CA GLY A 109 9.54 9.43 -0.23
C GLY A 109 9.08 10.88 -0.49
N PRO A 110 9.35 11.47 -1.66
CA PRO A 110 8.91 12.83 -1.99
C PRO A 110 7.38 12.94 -2.12
N ARG A 111 6.74 11.95 -2.75
CA ARG A 111 5.31 12.00 -3.09
C ARG A 111 4.38 11.78 -1.89
N LEU A 112 4.86 11.14 -0.83
CA LEU A 112 4.11 10.94 0.42
C LEU A 112 4.24 12.11 1.40
N GLN A 113 5.24 12.98 1.24
CA GLN A 113 5.42 14.19 2.06
C GLN A 113 4.46 15.31 1.62
N ASP A 114 4.19 15.44 0.32
CA ASP A 114 3.39 16.53 -0.27
C ASP A 114 1.88 16.23 -0.42
N GLY A 115 1.46 14.96 -0.25
CA GLY A 115 0.06 14.53 -0.32
C GLY A 115 -0.75 14.82 0.93
#